data_AF-A0A1T5NI81-F1
#
_entry.id   AF-A0A1T5NI81-F1
#
_cell.length_a   1.000
_cell.length_b   1.000
_cell.length_c   1.000
_cell.angle_alpha   90.00
_cell.angle_beta   90.00
_cell.angle_gamma   90.00
#
_symmetry.space_group_name_H-M   'P 1'
#
loop_
_entity.id
_entity.type
_entity.pdbx_description
1 polymer ?
#
loop_
_entity_poly.entity_id
_entity_poly.type
_entity_poly.pdbx_seq_one_letter_code
_entity_poly.pdbx_strand_id
1 'polypeptide(L)'
;MRTITLLLTILFFAGCTKDGDNCSQYGWADIGGAKYMGKSTNEARGQNGVFYDVSCTFPNSCYTINKIVEVRDKDTVLLKAEYLYNTCTACTQAFTTQTKTYSFVPADNGTYYLKWQGIPNRVDTVTIP
;
A
#
# COMPACT_ATOMS: atom_id res chain seq x y z
N MET A 1 22.93 -58.31 -7.05
CA MET A 1 22.65 -57.54 -5.81
C MET A 1 23.26 -56.15 -5.93
N ARG A 2 22.56 -55.21 -6.54
CA ARG A 2 22.99 -53.80 -6.68
C ARG A 2 21.79 -53.03 -7.23
N THR A 3 20.94 -52.51 -6.34
CA THR A 3 19.87 -51.52 -6.65
C THR A 3 18.99 -51.27 -5.41
N ILE A 4 19.57 -51.01 -4.24
CA ILE A 4 18.79 -50.56 -3.07
C ILE A 4 19.60 -49.52 -2.31
N THR A 5 19.93 -48.40 -2.96
CA THR A 5 20.62 -47.29 -2.27
C THR A 5 20.35 -45.92 -2.91
N LEU A 6 19.34 -45.81 -3.77
CA LEU A 6 19.07 -44.57 -4.51
C LEU A 6 17.67 -43.98 -4.27
N LEU A 7 16.91 -44.53 -3.31
CA LEU A 7 15.51 -44.12 -3.08
C LEU A 7 15.26 -43.46 -1.72
N LEU A 8 16.31 -43.14 -0.95
CA LEU A 8 16.18 -42.57 0.40
C LEU A 8 16.66 -41.11 0.53
N THR A 9 17.20 -40.50 -0.52
CA THR A 9 17.77 -39.14 -0.49
C THR A 9 16.85 -38.06 -1.04
N ILE A 10 15.67 -38.40 -1.57
CA ILE A 10 14.75 -37.42 -2.20
C ILE A 10 13.73 -36.82 -1.19
N LEU A 11 13.69 -37.29 0.05
CA LEU A 11 12.69 -36.87 1.05
C LEU A 11 13.10 -35.67 1.94
N PHE A 12 14.25 -35.03 1.70
CA PHE A 12 14.69 -33.87 2.47
C PHE A 12 14.28 -32.49 1.92
N PHE A 13 13.41 -32.44 0.90
CA PHE A 13 12.76 -31.19 0.47
C PHE A 13 11.43 -30.92 1.20
N ALA A 14 11.31 -31.38 2.45
CA ALA A 14 10.18 -31.08 3.31
C ALA A 14 10.23 -29.62 3.75
N GLY A 15 9.58 -28.78 2.96
CA GLY A 15 8.89 -27.56 3.40
C GLY A 15 9.74 -26.53 4.12
N CYS A 16 10.30 -25.58 3.36
CA CYS A 16 10.40 -24.21 3.88
C CYS A 16 8.97 -23.71 4.10
N THR A 17 8.38 -23.99 5.26
CA THR A 17 7.20 -23.24 5.70
C THR A 17 7.67 -21.81 5.86
N LYS A 18 7.15 -20.93 5.01
CA LYS A 18 7.27 -19.49 5.21
C LYS A 18 6.68 -19.22 6.58
N ASP A 19 7.54 -19.02 7.58
CA ASP A 19 7.11 -18.64 8.92
C ASP A 19 6.15 -17.46 8.74
N GLY A 20 4.89 -17.70 9.11
CA GLY A 20 3.88 -16.65 9.07
C GLY A 20 4.36 -15.51 9.94
N ASP A 21 4.31 -14.29 9.40
CA ASP A 21 4.63 -13.09 10.16
C ASP A 21 3.57 -12.90 11.26
N ASN A 22 3.80 -13.53 12.41
CA ASN A 22 2.89 -13.53 13.56
C ASN A 22 2.90 -12.19 14.31
N CYS A 23 3.71 -11.23 13.87
CA CYS A 23 3.89 -9.92 14.50
C CYS A 23 3.10 -8.81 13.82
N SER A 24 2.53 -9.08 12.63
CA SER A 24 1.99 -8.05 11.76
C SER A 24 0.47 -8.09 11.74
N GLN A 25 -0.15 -6.97 12.12
CA GLN A 25 -1.59 -6.76 12.02
C GLN A 25 -1.91 -5.70 10.97
N TYR A 26 -2.87 -5.97 10.11
CA TYR A 26 -3.28 -5.06 9.03
C TYR A 26 -4.70 -4.55 9.27
N GLY A 27 -4.96 -3.32 8.82
CA GLY A 27 -6.28 -2.73 8.89
C GLY A 27 -6.37 -1.43 8.10
N TRP A 28 -7.45 -0.69 8.31
CA TRP A 28 -7.71 0.58 7.61
C TRP A 28 -7.49 1.77 8.53
N ALA A 29 -6.86 2.80 8.00
CA ALA A 29 -6.71 4.09 8.66
C ALA A 29 -7.45 5.17 7.89
N ASP A 30 -7.96 6.17 8.62
CA ASP A 30 -8.42 7.40 8.01
C ASP A 30 -7.22 8.25 7.59
N ILE A 31 -7.27 8.74 6.36
CA ILE A 31 -6.28 9.66 5.82
C ILE A 31 -6.54 11.03 6.44
N GLY A 32 -5.51 11.58 7.10
CA GLY A 32 -5.56 12.92 7.71
C GLY A 32 -5.11 14.03 6.76
N GLY A 33 -4.34 13.69 5.73
CA GLY A 33 -3.90 14.65 4.72
C GLY A 33 -3.47 14.00 3.41
N ALA A 34 -3.62 14.74 2.33
CA ALA A 34 -3.06 14.40 1.03
C ALA A 34 -2.44 15.67 0.43
N LYS A 35 -1.17 15.68 0.07
CA LYS A 35 -0.53 16.86 -0.52
C LYS A 35 -0.18 16.53 -1.96
N TYR A 36 -0.72 17.30 -2.91
CA TYR A 36 -0.33 17.14 -4.32
C TYR A 36 1.14 17.51 -4.51
N MET A 37 1.90 16.60 -5.10
CA MET A 37 3.35 16.72 -5.27
C MET A 37 3.74 17.00 -6.73
N GLY A 38 2.81 16.83 -7.67
CA GLY A 38 3.04 17.07 -9.09
C GLY A 38 2.61 15.90 -9.97
N LYS A 39 2.97 16.02 -11.25
CA LYS A 39 2.69 15.03 -12.29
C LYS A 39 4.00 14.63 -12.97
N SER A 40 4.17 13.36 -13.33
CA SER A 40 5.30 12.94 -14.16
C SER A 40 5.08 13.37 -15.62
N THR A 41 6.17 13.69 -16.31
CA THR A 41 6.17 14.32 -17.63
C THR A 41 6.43 13.36 -18.79
N ASN A 42 6.47 12.05 -18.57
CA ASN A 42 6.85 11.10 -19.62
C ASN A 42 5.62 10.55 -20.35
N GLU A 43 5.60 10.74 -21.67
CA GLU A 43 4.48 10.47 -22.58
C GLU A 43 4.22 8.99 -22.89
N ALA A 44 4.94 8.06 -22.25
CA ALA A 44 4.68 6.63 -22.42
C ALA A 44 3.38 6.22 -21.69
N ARG A 45 2.57 5.33 -22.29
CA ARG A 45 1.38 4.75 -21.64
C ARG A 45 1.76 4.21 -20.25
N GLY A 46 1.11 4.70 -19.20
CA GLY A 46 1.43 4.36 -17.81
C GLY A 46 2.51 5.23 -17.14
N GLN A 47 2.93 6.35 -17.75
CA GLN A 47 3.91 7.28 -17.15
C GLN A 47 3.42 8.73 -16.96
N ASN A 48 2.10 8.98 -17.05
CA ASN A 48 1.45 10.25 -16.73
C ASN A 48 0.83 10.26 -15.33
N GLY A 49 1.55 9.74 -14.34
CA GLY A 49 1.05 9.65 -12.98
C GLY A 49 1.00 10.99 -12.27
N VAL A 50 0.06 11.14 -11.33
CA VAL A 50 0.10 12.21 -10.34
C VAL A 50 0.55 11.67 -8.99
N PHE A 51 1.29 12.48 -8.25
CA PHE A 51 1.88 12.08 -6.98
C PHE A 51 1.23 12.84 -5.83
N TYR A 52 0.99 12.13 -4.75
CA TYR A 52 0.49 12.70 -3.50
C TYR A 52 1.31 12.20 -2.33
N ASP A 53 1.66 13.08 -1.42
CA ASP A 53 2.10 12.69 -0.07
C ASP A 53 0.88 12.50 0.80
N VAL A 54 0.59 11.26 1.17
CA VAL A 54 -0.58 10.86 1.97
C VAL A 54 -0.15 10.69 3.42
N SER A 55 -0.81 11.38 4.34
CA SER A 55 -0.51 11.32 5.76
C SER A 55 -1.64 10.70 6.58
N CYS A 56 -1.25 9.89 7.56
CA CYS A 56 -2.14 9.28 8.55
C CYS A 56 -1.56 9.54 9.95
N THR A 57 -2.41 9.86 10.91
CA THR A 57 -2.01 10.01 12.32
C THR A 57 -2.40 8.74 13.07
N PHE A 58 -1.41 8.13 13.73
CA PHE A 58 -1.54 6.90 14.47
C PHE A 58 -1.32 7.11 15.97
N PRO A 59 -1.91 6.29 16.84
CA PRO A 59 -1.81 6.46 18.29
C PRO A 59 -0.43 6.13 18.89
N ASN A 60 0.40 5.36 18.17
CA ASN A 60 1.75 5.01 18.60
C ASN A 60 2.67 4.70 17.41
N SER A 61 3.98 4.57 17.68
CA SER A 61 5.01 4.40 16.64
C SER A 61 5.05 3.03 15.95
N CYS A 62 4.28 2.04 16.41
CA CYS A 62 4.28 0.71 15.79
C CYS A 62 3.35 0.62 14.59
N TYR A 63 2.54 1.66 14.35
CA TYR A 63 1.77 1.80 13.13
C TYR A 63 2.60 2.44 12.02
N THR A 64 2.43 1.93 10.81
CA THR A 64 2.92 2.54 9.57
C THR A 64 1.88 2.44 8.47
N ILE A 65 2.02 3.24 7.41
CA ILE A 65 1.21 3.11 6.20
C ILE A 65 1.82 1.97 5.36
N ASN A 66 1.13 0.83 5.32
CA ASN A 66 1.55 -0.31 4.50
C ASN A 66 1.41 -0.01 3.01
N LYS A 67 0.26 0.50 2.58
CA LYS A 67 0.01 0.91 1.19
C LYS A 67 -1.24 1.77 1.11
N ILE A 68 -1.35 2.51 0.02
CA ILE A 68 -2.60 3.16 -0.39
C ILE A 68 -3.29 2.22 -1.38
N VAL A 69 -4.55 1.92 -1.12
CA VAL A 69 -5.38 1.02 -1.92
C VAL A 69 -6.42 1.84 -2.67
N GLU A 70 -6.58 1.52 -3.94
CA GLU A 70 -7.58 2.13 -4.81
C GLU A 70 -8.84 1.26 -4.88
N VAL A 71 -10.00 1.86 -4.70
CA VAL A 71 -11.30 1.26 -5.01
C VAL A 71 -11.92 2.10 -6.12
N ARG A 72 -12.03 1.52 -7.32
CA ARG A 72 -12.46 2.23 -8.52
C ARG A 72 -13.94 2.00 -8.80
N ASP A 73 -14.66 3.09 -9.06
CA ASP A 73 -16.00 3.11 -9.65
C ASP A 73 -15.97 4.09 -10.83
N LYS A 74 -15.78 3.54 -12.03
CA LYS A 74 -15.58 4.30 -13.27
C LYS A 74 -14.41 5.30 -13.16
N ASP A 75 -14.70 6.60 -13.27
CA ASP A 75 -13.78 7.72 -13.16
C ASP A 75 -13.53 8.13 -11.71
N THR A 76 -14.35 7.66 -10.76
CA THR A 76 -14.18 7.93 -9.34
C THR A 76 -13.30 6.88 -8.69
N VAL A 77 -12.27 7.32 -7.98
CA VAL A 77 -11.32 6.44 -7.29
C VAL A 77 -11.29 6.80 -5.81
N LEU A 78 -11.79 5.91 -4.97
CA LEU A 78 -11.67 6.03 -3.51
C LEU A 78 -10.31 5.47 -3.07
N LEU A 79 -9.51 6.31 -2.42
CA LEU A 79 -8.21 5.98 -1.88
C LEU A 79 -8.31 5.69 -0.39
N LYS A 80 -7.82 4.52 0.01
CA LYS A 80 -7.84 4.03 1.39
C LYS A 80 -6.41 3.76 1.86
N ALA A 81 -6.07 4.16 3.07
CA ALA A 81 -4.78 3.80 3.67
C ALA A 81 -4.91 2.47 4.42
N GLU A 82 -4.16 1.46 4.00
CA GLU A 82 -3.95 0.24 4.78
C GLU A 82 -2.78 0.47 5.74
N TYR A 83 -3.00 0.28 7.03
CA TYR A 83 -1.92 0.32 8.02
C TYR A 83 -1.33 -1.07 8.24
N LEU A 84 -0.09 -1.07 8.71
CA LEU A 84 0.56 -2.22 9.36
C LEU A 84 0.87 -1.82 10.80
N TYR A 85 0.51 -2.67 11.75
CA TYR A 85 0.86 -2.57 13.17
C TYR A 85 1.78 -3.72 13.56
N ASN A 86 2.99 -3.39 14.03
CA ASN A 86 3.96 -4.39 14.47
C ASN A 86 3.89 -4.61 15.99
N THR A 87 3.49 -5.82 16.41
CA THR A 87 3.33 -6.20 17.82
C THR A 87 4.62 -6.67 18.48
N CYS A 88 5.67 -6.94 17.71
CA CYS A 88 6.94 -7.50 18.20
C CYS A 88 8.00 -6.44 18.52
N THR A 89 7.65 -5.17 18.37
CA THR A 89 8.54 -4.04 18.68
C THR A 89 7.97 -3.21 19.82
N ALA A 90 8.85 -2.65 20.65
CA ALA A 90 8.44 -1.65 21.63
C ALA A 90 7.99 -0.36 20.92
N CYS A 91 6.81 0.14 21.28
CA CYS A 91 6.20 1.33 20.68
C CYS A 91 6.31 2.53 21.62
N THR A 92 6.59 3.72 21.09
CA THR A 92 6.39 4.95 21.86
C THR A 92 4.90 5.24 21.96
N GLN A 93 4.42 5.56 23.16
CA GLN A 93 3.01 5.86 23.44
C GLN A 93 2.71 7.34 23.16
N ALA A 94 2.95 7.76 21.91
CA ALA A 94 2.69 9.11 21.45
C ALA A 94 2.11 9.07 20.04
N PHE A 95 1.20 10.00 19.75
CA PHE A 95 0.67 10.14 18.40
C PHE A 95 1.80 10.42 17.41
N THR A 96 1.82 9.65 16.32
CA THR A 96 2.79 9.82 15.25
C THR A 96 2.06 10.07 13.95
N THR A 97 2.55 11.02 13.15
CA THR A 97 2.09 11.21 11.77
C THR A 97 3.05 10.51 10.85
N GLN A 98 2.53 9.56 10.08
CA GLN A 98 3.27 8.85 9.04
C GLN A 98 2.85 9.41 7.69
N THR A 99 3.81 9.55 6.78
CA THR A 99 3.58 10.02 5.41
C THR A 99 4.08 8.98 4.42
N LYS A 100 3.31 8.73 3.37
CA LYS A 100 3.70 7.85 2.27
C LYS A 100 3.34 8.49 0.94
N THR A 101 4.31 8.53 0.03
CA THR A 101 4.05 8.97 -1.34
C THR A 101 3.25 7.90 -2.08
N TYR A 102 2.16 8.35 -2.70
CA TYR A 102 1.27 7.56 -3.54
C TYR A 102 1.34 8.11 -4.98
N SER A 103 1.31 7.20 -5.95
CA SER A 103 1.28 7.54 -7.36
C SER A 103 0.00 6.99 -7.97
N PHE A 104 -0.85 7.87 -8.50
CA PHE A 104 -2.01 7.48 -9.27
C PHE A 104 -1.65 7.45 -10.75
N VAL A 105 -1.68 6.26 -11.34
CA VAL A 105 -1.38 6.02 -12.75
C VAL A 105 -2.55 5.25 -13.37
N PRO A 106 -3.50 5.92 -14.04
CA PRO A 106 -4.57 5.22 -14.73
C PRO A 106 -4.08 4.59 -16.04
N ALA A 107 -4.76 3.53 -16.48
CA ALA A 107 -4.45 2.82 -17.72
C ALA A 107 -4.89 3.58 -18.97
N ASP A 108 -6.01 4.31 -18.86
CA ASP A 108 -6.64 5.04 -19.95
C ASP A 108 -6.60 6.55 -19.72
N ASN A 109 -6.60 7.30 -20.82
CA ASN A 109 -6.71 8.75 -20.80
C ASN A 109 -8.11 9.14 -20.33
N GLY A 110 -8.22 10.31 -19.69
CA GLY A 110 -9.50 10.79 -19.18
C GLY A 110 -9.36 11.65 -17.93
N THR A 111 -10.51 12.02 -17.38
CA THR A 111 -10.62 12.76 -16.13
C THR A 111 -11.01 11.79 -15.03
N TYR A 112 -10.28 11.84 -13.92
CA TYR A 112 -10.49 10.99 -12.75
C TYR A 112 -10.74 11.85 -11.51
N TYR A 113 -11.59 11.36 -10.61
CA TYR A 113 -11.97 12.01 -9.36
C TYR A 113 -11.45 11.20 -8.18
N LEU A 114 -10.37 11.67 -7.57
CA LEU A 114 -9.75 11.01 -6.42
C LEU A 114 -10.45 11.47 -5.14
N LYS A 115 -11.03 10.51 -4.39
CA LYS A 115 -11.63 10.71 -3.08
C LYS A 115 -10.75 10.06 -2.02
N TRP A 116 -10.66 10.66 -0.84
CA TRP A 116 -9.77 10.17 0.23
C TRP A 116 -10.60 9.69 1.42
N GLN A 117 -10.46 8.43 1.79
CA GLN A 117 -11.08 7.88 2.99
C GLN A 117 -10.58 8.65 4.22
N GLY A 118 -11.49 9.27 4.98
CA GLY A 118 -11.16 10.14 6.11
C GLY A 118 -11.22 11.64 5.80
N ILE A 119 -11.29 12.05 4.52
CA ILE A 119 -11.42 13.46 4.10
C ILE A 119 -12.65 13.62 3.19
N PRO A 120 -13.88 13.54 3.72
CA PRO A 120 -15.10 13.40 2.91
C PRO A 120 -15.38 14.58 1.96
N ASN A 121 -14.93 15.78 2.33
CA ASN A 121 -15.18 17.00 1.55
C ASN A 121 -14.12 17.27 0.47
N ARG A 122 -13.12 16.39 0.34
CA ARG A 122 -12.04 16.58 -0.62
C ARG A 122 -12.18 15.65 -1.82
N VAL A 123 -12.17 16.26 -3.00
CA VAL A 123 -12.07 15.57 -4.28
C VAL A 123 -10.95 16.23 -5.08
N ASP A 124 -9.94 15.46 -5.48
CA ASP A 124 -8.93 15.94 -6.42
C ASP A 124 -9.30 15.50 -7.84
N THR A 125 -9.28 16.42 -8.79
CA THR A 125 -9.56 16.13 -10.20
C THR A 125 -8.25 15.99 -10.95
N VAL A 126 -8.08 14.87 -11.66
CA VAL A 126 -6.85 14.53 -12.38
C VAL A 126 -7.18 14.28 -13.85
N THR A 127 -6.58 15.07 -14.74
CA THR A 127 -6.73 14.88 -16.18
C THR A 127 -5.47 14.26 -16.78
N ILE A 128 -5.63 13.10 -17.38
CA ILE A 128 -4.59 12.40 -18.13
C ILE A 128 -4.90 12.56 -19.63
N PRO A 129 -4.00 13.24 -20.39
CA PRO A 129 -4.20 13.52 -21.81
C PRO A 129 -4.07 12.24 -22.65
#